data_AF-A0A940ZIG5-F1
#
_entry.id   AF-A0A940ZIG5-F1
#
_cell.length_a   1.000
_cell.length_b   1.000
_cell.length_c   1.000
_cell.angle_alpha   90.00
_cell.angle_beta   90.00
_cell.angle_gamma   90.00
#
_symmetry.space_group_name_H-M   'P 1'
#
loop_
_entity.id
_entity.type
_entity.pdbx_description
1 polymer ?
#
loop_
_entity_poly.entity_id
_entity_poly.type
_entity_poly.pdbx_seq_one_letter_code
_entity_poly.pdbx_strand_id
1 'polypeptide(L)'
;VADAIRDSRIIIVLNKSDLEAGLHLPPGLCTYPAVTISTLSLAGIEQLKHSIAQTFLHGKIVDSRELLLLSRARHRDALLCVRALLRDFIEHSAIPLPDELLALDLREALHVLGEVTGETTPDDILDLVFGQFCIGK
;
A
#
# COMPACT_ATOMS: atom_id res chain seq x y z
N VAL A 1 8.78 24.97 3.04
CA VAL A 1 7.49 24.27 2.83
C VAL A 1 7.08 24.37 1.37
N ALA A 2 6.82 25.56 0.81
CA ALA A 2 6.40 25.74 -0.60
C ALA A 2 7.27 25.04 -1.67
N ASP A 3 8.60 24.96 -1.49
CA ASP A 3 9.47 24.27 -2.45
C ASP A 3 9.41 22.73 -2.38
N ALA A 4 9.02 22.15 -1.24
CA ALA A 4 8.97 20.70 -1.04
C ALA A 4 7.69 20.06 -1.61
N ILE A 5 6.74 20.87 -2.06
CA ILE A 5 5.39 20.45 -2.43
C ILE A 5 5.04 20.79 -3.89
N ARG A 6 5.97 21.36 -4.65
CA ARG A 6 5.74 21.96 -5.98
C ARG A 6 5.19 20.98 -7.03
N ASP A 7 5.53 19.68 -6.93
CA ASP A 7 5.11 18.64 -7.89
C ASP A 7 4.07 17.65 -7.32
N SER A 8 3.52 17.92 -6.14
CA SER A 8 2.54 17.04 -5.49
C SER A 8 1.12 17.57 -5.61
N ARG A 9 0.14 16.65 -5.62
CA ARG A 9 -1.27 17.00 -5.40
C ARG A 9 -1.45 17.34 -3.92
N ILE A 10 -1.99 18.52 -3.62
CA ILE A 10 -2.11 19.05 -2.25
C ILE A 10 -3.53 19.54 -2.01
N ILE A 11 -4.04 19.25 -0.82
CA ILE A 11 -5.22 19.91 -0.25
C ILE A 11 -4.78 20.54 1.07
N ILE A 12 -5.13 21.80 1.28
CA ILE A 12 -4.85 22.50 2.53
C ILE A 12 -6.03 22.31 3.47
N VAL A 13 -5.73 21.94 4.72
CA VAL A 13 -6.76 21.73 5.73
C VAL A 13 -6.57 22.75 6.84
N LEU A 14 -7.53 23.67 6.96
CA LEU A 14 -7.59 24.68 8.01
C LEU A 14 -8.42 24.13 9.17
N ASN A 15 -7.76 23.55 10.17
CA ASN A 15 -8.42 23.01 11.36
C ASN A 15 -8.71 24.12 12.40
N LYS A 16 -9.69 23.90 13.28
CA LYS A 16 -10.16 24.82 14.33
C LYS A 16 -11.05 25.96 13.83
N SER A 17 -11.92 25.65 12.87
CA SER A 17 -12.91 26.61 12.35
C SER A 17 -13.92 27.12 13.37
N ASP A 18 -13.98 26.49 14.55
CA ASP A 18 -14.81 26.87 15.69
C ASP A 18 -14.28 28.11 16.45
N LEU A 19 -13.04 28.53 16.20
CA LEU A 19 -12.48 29.73 16.79
C LEU A 19 -12.80 30.97 15.93
N GLU A 20 -13.28 32.05 16.55
CA GLU A 20 -13.64 33.32 15.88
C GLU A 20 -12.46 33.99 15.15
N ALA A 21 -11.22 33.63 15.53
CA ALA A 21 -10.02 34.02 14.81
C ALA A 21 -9.92 33.22 13.50
N GLY A 22 -10.47 33.78 12.42
CA GLY A 22 -10.37 33.20 11.09
C GLY A 22 -8.91 32.89 10.71
N LEU A 23 -8.65 31.64 10.32
CA LEU A 23 -7.34 31.23 9.83
C LEU A 23 -7.11 31.80 8.43
N HIS A 24 -6.10 32.63 8.29
CA HIS A 24 -5.69 33.16 7.00
C HIS A 24 -4.64 32.26 6.36
N LEU A 25 -4.89 31.88 5.11
CA LEU A 25 -3.91 31.18 4.27
C LEU A 25 -2.76 32.13 3.95
N PRO A 26 -1.50 31.71 4.10
CA PRO A 26 -0.39 32.51 3.61
C PRO A 26 -0.45 32.62 2.07
N PRO A 27 0.00 33.74 1.47
CA PRO A 27 -0.22 34.04 0.06
C PRO A 27 0.23 32.96 -0.93
N GLY A 28 1.30 32.24 -0.60
CA GLY A 28 1.85 31.16 -1.45
C GLY A 28 1.09 29.84 -1.41
N LEU A 29 0.07 29.74 -0.55
CA LEU A 29 -0.77 28.55 -0.41
C LEU A 29 -2.20 28.76 -0.95
N CYS A 30 -2.58 30.00 -1.27
CA CYS A 30 -3.90 30.33 -1.82
C CYS A 30 -4.18 29.70 -3.19
N THR A 31 -3.16 29.18 -3.87
CA THR A 31 -3.28 28.51 -5.18
C THR A 31 -3.76 27.07 -5.08
N TYR A 32 -3.81 26.48 -3.89
CA TYR A 32 -4.26 25.10 -3.67
C TYR A 32 -5.67 25.05 -3.09
N PRO A 33 -6.45 23.99 -3.38
CA PRO A 33 -7.76 23.80 -2.77
C PRO A 33 -7.62 23.74 -1.25
N ALA A 34 -8.44 24.52 -0.55
CA ALA A 34 -8.44 24.61 0.91
C ALA A 34 -9.81 24.21 1.48
N VAL A 35 -9.80 23.40 2.54
CA VAL A 35 -10.98 22.99 3.28
C VAL A 35 -10.83 23.39 4.74
N THR A 36 -11.88 23.99 5.28
CA THR A 36 -11.94 24.43 6.67
C THR A 36 -12.72 23.40 7.49
N ILE A 37 -12.13 22.92 8.58
CA ILE A 37 -12.72 21.90 9.45
C ILE A 37 -12.64 22.29 10.92
N SER A 38 -13.54 21.74 11.72
CA SER A 38 -13.37 21.65 13.17
C SER A 38 -13.34 20.19 13.55
N THR A 39 -12.18 19.74 14.02
CA THR A 39 -12.02 18.39 14.58
C THR A 39 -12.81 18.19 15.87
N LEU A 40 -13.13 19.27 16.60
CA LEU A 40 -13.90 19.23 17.84
C LEU A 40 -15.39 19.00 17.59
N SER A 41 -15.98 19.71 16.63
CA SER A 41 -17.41 19.57 16.28
C SER A 41 -17.67 18.61 15.13
N LEU A 42 -16.61 18.04 14.55
CA LEU A 42 -16.62 17.24 13.31
C LEU A 42 -17.18 17.98 12.08
N ALA A 43 -17.35 19.29 12.17
CA ALA A 43 -17.77 20.12 11.06
C ALA A 43 -16.70 20.14 9.96
N GLY A 44 -17.13 20.10 8.70
CA GLY A 44 -16.23 20.15 7.54
C GLY A 44 -15.57 18.81 7.17
N ILE A 45 -15.73 17.76 7.97
CA ILE A 45 -15.13 16.44 7.67
C ILE A 45 -15.70 15.82 6.40
N GLU A 46 -17.00 15.92 6.14
CA GLU A 46 -17.60 15.42 4.90
C GLU A 46 -17.13 16.21 3.67
N GLN A 47 -16.95 17.53 3.80
CA GLN A 47 -16.39 18.37 2.74
C GLN A 47 -14.92 18.03 2.47
N LEU A 48 -14.15 17.69 3.51
CA LEU A 48 -12.78 17.20 3.37
C LEU A 48 -12.73 15.86 2.63
N LYS A 49 -13.57 14.89 3.00
CA LYS A 49 -13.67 13.60 2.30
C LYS A 49 -13.98 13.79 0.83
N HIS A 50 -14.93 14.68 0.51
CA HIS A 50 -15.30 14.98 -0.87
C HIS A 50 -14.13 15.63 -1.64
N SER A 51 -13.44 16.59 -1.03
CA SER A 51 -12.29 17.26 -1.65
C SER A 51 -11.13 16.29 -1.91
N ILE A 52 -10.87 15.36 -0.99
CA ILE A 52 -9.88 14.28 -1.18
C ILE A 52 -10.27 13.39 -2.36
N ALA A 53 -11.53 12.93 -2.41
CA ALA A 53 -12.01 12.11 -3.51
C ALA A 53 -11.94 12.82 -4.87
N GLN A 54 -12.27 14.11 -4.92
CA GLN A 54 -12.17 14.90 -6.14
C GLN A 54 -10.72 15.10 -6.60
N THR A 55 -9.83 15.47 -5.69
CA THR A 55 -8.45 15.87 -6.02
C THR A 55 -7.55 14.65 -6.28
N PHE A 56 -7.73 13.57 -5.53
CA PHE A 56 -6.87 12.39 -5.62
C PHE A 56 -7.49 11.23 -6.42
N LEU A 57 -8.83 11.11 -6.40
CA LEU A 57 -9.58 9.98 -6.99
C LEU A 57 -10.40 10.38 -8.24
N HIS A 58 -10.18 11.58 -8.81
CA HIS A 58 -10.93 12.12 -9.95
C HIS A 58 -12.46 12.10 -9.76
N GLY A 59 -12.93 12.32 -8.53
CA GLY A 59 -14.37 12.41 -8.22
C GLY A 59 -15.09 11.07 -8.17
N LYS A 60 -14.38 9.94 -8.15
CA LYS A 60 -14.99 8.63 -7.90
C LYS A 60 -15.02 8.37 -6.40
N ILE A 61 -16.22 8.36 -5.83
CA ILE A 61 -16.50 7.75 -4.53
C ILE A 61 -16.06 6.29 -4.64
N VAL A 62 -15.37 5.77 -3.62
CA VAL A 62 -14.81 4.41 -3.54
C VAL A 62 -15.81 3.40 -4.08
N ASP A 63 -15.63 3.05 -5.34
CA ASP A 63 -16.47 2.14 -6.11
C ASP A 63 -15.75 0.78 -6.12
N SER A 64 -16.47 -0.32 -6.34
CA SER A 64 -15.90 -1.68 -6.38
C SER A 64 -14.68 -1.82 -7.32
N ARG A 65 -14.55 -0.89 -8.27
CA ARG A 65 -13.39 -0.74 -9.15
C ARG A 65 -12.08 -0.41 -8.42
N GLU A 66 -12.12 0.31 -7.30
CA GLU A 66 -10.94 0.60 -6.48
C GLU A 66 -10.47 -0.60 -5.67
N LEU A 67 -11.39 -1.40 -5.10
CA LEU A 67 -11.06 -2.73 -4.55
C LEU A 67 -10.41 -3.62 -5.63
N LEU A 68 -10.93 -3.57 -6.87
CA LEU A 68 -10.31 -4.23 -8.01
C LEU A 68 -8.98 -3.59 -8.45
N LEU A 69 -8.76 -2.27 -8.28
CA LEU A 69 -7.45 -1.63 -8.52
C LEU A 69 -6.43 -2.08 -7.46
N LEU A 70 -6.81 -2.08 -6.18
CA LEU A 70 -5.96 -2.48 -5.06
C LEU A 70 -5.60 -3.97 -5.15
N SER A 71 -6.56 -4.81 -5.51
CA SER A 71 -6.33 -6.22 -5.82
C SER A 71 -5.36 -6.38 -7.00
N ARG A 72 -5.54 -5.61 -8.09
CA ARG A 72 -4.59 -5.61 -9.22
C ARG A 72 -3.19 -5.14 -8.82
N ALA A 73 -3.06 -4.15 -7.93
CA ALA A 73 -1.78 -3.68 -7.43
C ALA A 73 -1.11 -4.76 -6.58
N ARG A 74 -1.83 -5.36 -5.62
CA ARG A 74 -1.33 -6.46 -4.78
C ARG A 74 -0.90 -7.66 -5.61
N HIS A 75 -1.73 -8.09 -6.56
CA HIS A 75 -1.39 -9.20 -7.46
C HIS A 75 -0.21 -8.86 -8.37
N ARG A 76 -0.13 -7.63 -8.89
CA ARG A 76 1.02 -7.17 -9.68
C ARG A 76 2.30 -7.24 -8.84
N ASP A 77 2.28 -6.72 -7.63
CA ASP A 77 3.45 -6.66 -6.76
C ASP A 77 3.92 -8.07 -6.36
N ALA A 78 2.98 -8.97 -6.05
CA ALA A 78 3.28 -10.38 -5.84
C ALA A 78 3.86 -11.05 -7.09
N LEU A 79 3.30 -10.83 -8.28
CA LEU A 79 3.86 -11.35 -9.54
C LEU A 79 5.25 -10.78 -9.86
N LEU A 80 5.52 -9.52 -9.49
CA LEU A 80 6.85 -8.91 -9.62
C LEU A 80 7.85 -9.61 -8.68
N CYS A 81 7.42 -9.94 -7.46
CA CYS A 81 8.21 -10.70 -6.49
C CYS A 81 8.51 -12.12 -7.01
N VAL A 82 7.49 -12.87 -7.46
CA VAL A 82 7.67 -14.19 -8.08
C VAL A 82 8.65 -14.14 -9.24
N ARG A 83 8.55 -13.13 -10.11
CA ARG A 83 9.48 -12.95 -11.22
C ARG A 83 10.92 -12.71 -10.77
N ALA A 84 11.13 -11.98 -9.67
CA ALA A 84 12.45 -11.77 -9.10
C ALA A 84 13.03 -13.09 -8.57
N LEU A 85 12.26 -13.82 -7.76
CA LEU A 85 12.66 -15.13 -7.21
C LEU A 85 13.00 -16.14 -8.31
N LEU A 86 12.20 -16.21 -9.38
CA LEU A 86 12.49 -17.09 -10.52
C LEU A 86 13.73 -16.67 -11.32
N ARG A 87 14.00 -15.36 -11.42
CA ARG A 87 15.24 -14.88 -12.05
C ARG A 87 16.44 -15.27 -11.21
N ASP A 88 16.35 -15.06 -9.90
CA ASP A 88 17.42 -15.39 -8.96
C ASP A 88 17.67 -16.91 -8.97
N PHE A 89 16.63 -17.76 -9.03
CA PHE A 89 16.75 -19.20 -9.26
C PHE A 89 17.51 -19.55 -10.55
N ILE A 90 17.21 -18.88 -11.67
CA ILE A 90 17.92 -19.11 -12.95
C ILE A 90 19.41 -18.73 -12.80
N GLU A 91 19.71 -17.61 -12.17
CA GLU A 91 21.09 -17.17 -11.91
C GLU A 91 21.83 -18.15 -10.99
N HIS A 92 21.18 -18.61 -9.92
CA HIS A 92 21.69 -19.59 -8.98
C HIS A 92 21.90 -20.96 -9.64
N SER A 93 21.04 -21.36 -10.56
CA SER A 93 21.17 -22.63 -11.30
C SER A 93 22.40 -22.68 -12.22
N ALA A 94 22.93 -21.51 -12.59
CA ALA A 94 24.12 -21.38 -13.44
C ALA A 94 25.44 -21.44 -12.66
N ILE A 95 25.38 -21.51 -11.32
CA ILE A 95 26.52 -21.53 -10.41
C ILE A 95 26.42 -22.82 -9.56
N PRO A 96 27.52 -23.43 -9.10
CA PRO A 96 27.44 -24.59 -8.22
C PRO A 96 26.93 -24.19 -6.82
N LEU A 97 25.62 -24.07 -6.67
CA LEU A 97 24.92 -23.99 -5.39
C LEU A 97 24.36 -25.37 -4.99
N PRO A 98 24.25 -25.65 -3.69
CA PRO A 98 23.47 -26.77 -3.19
C PRO A 98 22.02 -26.75 -3.69
N ASP A 99 21.51 -27.92 -4.11
CA ASP A 99 20.13 -28.10 -4.59
C ASP A 99 19.07 -27.64 -3.56
N GLU A 100 19.41 -27.66 -2.26
CA GLU A 100 18.58 -27.16 -1.16
C GLU A 100 18.29 -25.65 -1.26
N LEU A 101 19.24 -24.86 -1.76
CA LEU A 101 19.06 -23.41 -1.94
C LEU A 101 18.21 -23.12 -3.18
N LEU A 102 18.39 -23.90 -4.25
CA LEU A 102 17.55 -23.83 -5.45
C LEU A 102 16.09 -24.20 -5.14
N ALA A 103 15.88 -25.19 -4.26
CA ALA A 103 14.55 -25.59 -3.81
C ALA A 103 13.87 -24.52 -2.94
N LEU A 104 14.64 -23.76 -2.15
CA LEU A 104 14.13 -22.65 -1.34
C LEU A 104 13.54 -21.53 -2.22
N ASP A 105 14.26 -21.10 -3.25
CA ASP A 105 13.82 -20.05 -4.18
C ASP A 105 12.48 -20.43 -4.87
N LEU A 106 12.35 -21.69 -5.28
CA LEU A 106 11.12 -22.22 -5.88
C LEU A 106 9.96 -22.29 -4.89
N ARG A 107 10.22 -22.71 -3.65
CA ARG A 107 9.19 -22.78 -2.60
C ARG A 107 8.66 -21.38 -2.27
N GLU A 108 9.55 -20.40 -2.16
CA GLU A 108 9.15 -19.02 -1.89
C GLU A 108 8.36 -18.42 -3.06
N ALA A 109 8.76 -18.70 -4.30
CA ALA A 109 8.01 -18.30 -5.49
C ALA A 109 6.60 -18.92 -5.53
N LEU A 110 6.46 -20.19 -5.15
CA LEU A 110 5.16 -20.87 -5.08
C LEU A 110 4.27 -20.31 -3.95
N HIS A 111 4.85 -20.01 -2.79
CA HIS A 111 4.12 -19.42 -1.67
C HIS A 111 3.53 -18.05 -2.03
N VAL A 112 4.35 -17.15 -2.58
CA VAL A 112 3.90 -15.81 -3.03
C VAL A 112 2.84 -15.92 -4.13
N LEU A 113 2.94 -16.93 -5.01
CA LEU A 113 1.94 -17.19 -6.03
C LEU A 113 0.61 -17.71 -5.42
N GLY A 114 0.68 -18.54 -4.37
CA GLY A 114 -0.46 -19.02 -3.59
C GLY A 114 -1.27 -17.88 -2.96
N GLU A 115 -0.60 -16.83 -2.46
CA GLU A 115 -1.27 -15.62 -1.95
C GLU A 115 -2.09 -14.86 -3.00
N VAL A 116 -1.71 -14.99 -4.28
CA VAL A 116 -2.39 -14.38 -5.42
C VAL A 116 -3.57 -15.23 -5.88
N THR A 117 -3.42 -16.56 -5.90
CA THR A 117 -4.50 -17.48 -6.28
C THR A 117 -5.49 -17.74 -5.14
N GLY A 118 -5.12 -17.41 -3.90
CA GLY A 118 -5.90 -17.71 -2.70
C GLY A 118 -5.76 -19.17 -2.26
N GLU A 119 -4.76 -19.87 -2.78
CA GLU A 119 -4.45 -21.26 -2.42
C GLU A 119 -3.56 -21.25 -1.17
N THR A 120 -4.06 -21.87 -0.10
CA THR A 120 -3.21 -22.22 1.05
C THR A 120 -2.47 -23.49 0.70
N THR A 121 -1.13 -23.47 0.74
CA THR A 121 -0.36 -24.67 0.43
C THR A 121 -0.35 -25.61 1.65
N PRO A 122 -0.31 -26.94 1.45
CA PRO A 122 -0.11 -27.87 2.55
C PRO A 122 1.17 -27.58 3.36
N ASP A 123 2.19 -27.01 2.73
CA ASP A 123 3.44 -26.60 3.37
C ASP A 123 3.21 -25.49 4.42
N ASP A 124 2.28 -24.55 4.20
CA ASP A 124 1.94 -23.52 5.19
C ASP A 124 1.33 -24.10 6.47
N ILE A 125 0.59 -25.21 6.34
CA ILE A 125 0.00 -25.95 7.47
C ILE A 125 1.09 -26.77 8.18
N LEU A 126 2.00 -27.39 7.42
CA LEU A 126 3.10 -28.19 7.96
C LEU A 126 4.10 -27.29 8.72
N ASP A 127 4.44 -26.11 8.21
CA ASP A 127 5.32 -25.16 8.89
C ASP A 127 4.71 -24.60 10.18
N LEU A 128 3.39 -24.40 10.24
CA LEU A 128 2.70 -24.00 11.47
C LEU A 128 2.70 -25.11 12.54
N VAL A 129 2.59 -26.37 12.12
CA VAL A 129 2.56 -27.55 13.01
C VAL A 129 3.96 -27.94 13.48
N PHE A 130 4.97 -27.86 12.61
CA PHE A 130 6.34 -28.27 12.92
C PHE A 130 7.24 -27.13 13.41
N GLY A 131 6.87 -25.86 13.17
CA GLY A 131 7.59 -24.68 13.67
C GLY A 131 7.50 -24.46 15.18
N GLN A 132 6.58 -25.13 15.89
CA GLN A 132 6.49 -25.10 17.36
C GLN A 132 7.33 -26.18 18.06
N PHE A 133 7.98 -27.08 17.32
CA PHE A 133 8.89 -28.04 17.92
C PHE A 133 10.32 -27.52 17.78
N CYS A 134 10.92 -27.13 18.90
CA CYS A 134 12.36 -26.90 18.95
C CYS A 134 13.07 -28.18 18.49
N ILE A 135 13.70 -28.17 17.32
CA ILE A 135 14.65 -29.21 16.92
C ILE A 135 15.85 -29.06 17.86
N GLY A 136 15.96 -29.97 18.81
CA GLY A 136 16.96 -29.84 19.86
C GLY A 136 17.16 -31.01 20.81
N LYS A 137 16.96 -32.26 20.36
CA LYS A 137 17.89 -33.40 20.53
C LYS A 137 17.33 -34.68 19.93
#